data_AF-A0A919LZR2-F1
#
_entry.id   AF-A0A919LZR2-F1
#
_cell.length_a   1.000
_cell.length_b   1.000
_cell.length_c   1.000
_cell.angle_alpha   90.00
_cell.angle_beta   90.00
_cell.angle_gamma   90.00
#
_symmetry.space_group_name_H-M   'P 1'
#
loop_
_entity.id
_entity.type
_entity.pdbx_description
1 polymer ?
#
loop_
_entity_poly.entity_id
_entity_poly.type
_entity_poly.pdbx_seq_one_letter_code
_entity_poly.pdbx_strand_id
1 'polypeptide(L)'
;MTTIILCPACLTVLPQDYPHDHVAIDRALTTQPERFATMSRPERREVVLTGLDRGTSITALAALFRIRIGILRALLPAEHPESAQNARNRRAADLAALEAAVRSLWTQGLPDTDIALRTGHSVYAVLRARRRLGLAALVNHHNFLTGGTR
;
A
#
# COMPACT_ATOMS: atom_id res chain seq x y z
N MET A 1 -14.37 29.44 8.65
CA MET A 1 -15.32 29.38 7.52
C MET A 1 -14.48 29.49 6.25
N THR A 2 -14.32 28.41 5.51
CA THR A 2 -13.53 28.43 4.26
C THR A 2 -14.40 28.97 3.14
N THR A 3 -14.03 30.10 2.55
CA THR A 3 -14.73 30.64 1.38
C THR A 3 -14.44 29.74 0.17
N ILE A 4 -15.50 29.39 -0.56
CA ILE A 4 -15.45 28.49 -1.70
C ILE A 4 -15.82 29.27 -2.96
N ILE A 5 -15.06 29.06 -4.05
CA ILE A 5 -15.25 29.72 -5.34
C ILE A 5 -15.53 28.64 -6.41
N LEU A 6 -16.50 28.90 -7.27
CA LEU A 6 -16.76 28.07 -8.45
C LEU A 6 -15.91 28.58 -9.62
N CYS A 7 -15.09 27.72 -10.21
CA CYS A 7 -14.38 28.09 -11.43
C CYS A 7 -15.33 28.13 -12.64
N PRO A 8 -15.41 29.24 -13.40
CA PRO A 8 -16.28 29.32 -14.57
C PRO A 8 -15.79 28.48 -15.76
N ALA A 9 -14.52 28.10 -15.82
CA ALA A 9 -13.94 27.36 -16.95
C ALA A 9 -14.16 25.85 -16.88
N CYS A 10 -14.16 25.26 -15.68
CA CYS A 10 -14.30 23.81 -15.49
C CYS A 10 -15.37 23.44 -14.45
N LEU A 11 -16.13 24.42 -13.95
CA LEU A 11 -17.24 24.24 -13.00
C LEU A 11 -16.84 23.50 -11.70
N THR A 12 -15.55 23.47 -11.38
CA THR A 12 -15.04 22.84 -10.15
C THR A 12 -15.16 23.82 -8.99
N VAL A 13 -15.61 23.29 -7.85
CA VAL A 13 -15.73 24.00 -6.57
C VAL A 13 -14.37 23.95 -5.87
N LEU A 14 -13.75 25.11 -5.62
CA LEU A 14 -12.39 25.20 -5.08
C LEU A 14 -12.32 26.09 -3.84
N PRO A 15 -11.41 25.78 -2.89
CA PRO A 15 -11.04 26.73 -1.84
C PRO A 15 -10.51 28.02 -2.44
N GLN A 16 -10.80 29.16 -1.82
CA GLN A 16 -10.29 30.47 -2.26
C GLN A 16 -8.75 30.51 -2.39
N ASP A 17 -8.05 29.75 -1.54
CA ASP A 17 -6.58 29.70 -1.51
C ASP A 17 -6.02 28.45 -2.21
N TYR A 18 -6.74 27.88 -3.19
CA TYR A 18 -6.25 26.69 -3.90
C TYR A 18 -4.94 26.99 -4.65
N PRO A 19 -3.81 26.36 -4.28
CA PRO A 19 -2.48 26.81 -4.70
C PRO A 19 -2.07 26.29 -6.09
N HIS A 20 -2.96 25.59 -6.80
CA HIS A 20 -2.65 24.90 -8.05
C HIS A 20 -3.53 25.38 -9.21
N ASP A 21 -2.99 25.30 -10.42
CA ASP A 21 -3.73 25.62 -11.64
C ASP A 21 -4.74 24.50 -11.97
N HIS A 22 -5.95 24.64 -11.42
CA HIS A 22 -7.06 23.71 -11.61
C HIS A 22 -7.52 23.60 -13.08
N VAL A 23 -7.29 24.63 -13.91
CA VAL A 23 -7.59 24.56 -15.35
C VAL A 23 -6.55 23.69 -16.05
N ALA A 24 -5.27 23.82 -15.71
CA ALA A 24 -4.23 22.92 -16.23
C ALA A 24 -4.46 21.48 -15.76
N ILE A 25 -4.90 21.27 -14.51
CA ILE A 25 -5.28 19.96 -13.97
C ILE A 25 -6.42 19.34 -14.78
N ASP A 26 -7.51 20.10 -15.00
CA ASP A 26 -8.66 19.61 -15.76
C ASP A 26 -8.31 19.31 -17.22
N ARG A 27 -7.51 20.17 -17.86
CA ARG A 27 -7.00 19.94 -19.22
C ARG A 27 -6.14 18.69 -19.30
N ALA A 28 -5.29 18.43 -18.31
CA ALA A 28 -4.49 17.20 -18.27
C ALA A 28 -5.38 15.94 -18.21
N LEU A 29 -6.53 16.00 -17.53
CA LEU A 29 -7.46 14.87 -17.44
C LEU A 29 -8.35 14.69 -18.68
N THR A 30 -8.49 15.70 -19.53
CA THR A 30 -9.50 15.72 -20.59
C THR A 30 -8.89 15.86 -21.97
N THR A 31 -8.30 17.03 -22.26
CA THR A 31 -8.01 17.49 -23.63
C THR A 31 -6.52 17.49 -23.96
N GLN A 32 -5.64 17.54 -22.95
CA GLN A 32 -4.19 17.70 -23.10
C GLN A 32 -3.41 16.82 -22.10
N PRO A 33 -3.53 15.48 -22.19
CA PRO A 33 -2.86 14.55 -21.25
C PRO A 33 -1.34 14.67 -21.23
N GLU A 34 -0.72 15.16 -22.31
CA GLU A 34 0.71 15.44 -22.40
C GLU A 34 1.19 16.51 -21.41
N ARG A 35 0.31 17.42 -20.95
CA ARG A 35 0.66 18.41 -19.92
C ARG A 35 1.10 17.76 -18.62
N PHE A 36 0.59 16.57 -18.32
CA PHE A 36 0.99 15.83 -17.12
C PHE A 36 2.51 15.67 -17.01
N ALA A 37 3.20 15.50 -18.15
CA ALA A 37 4.64 15.31 -18.19
C ALA A 37 5.45 16.59 -17.89
N THR A 38 4.85 17.78 -18.01
CA THR A 38 5.50 19.07 -17.77
C THR A 38 5.13 19.69 -16.42
N MET A 39 4.06 19.22 -15.79
CA MET A 39 3.62 19.68 -14.47
C MET A 39 4.62 19.36 -13.35
N SER A 40 4.61 20.17 -12.30
CA SER A 40 5.37 19.90 -11.07
C SER A 40 4.83 18.67 -10.34
N ARG A 41 5.61 18.11 -9.41
CA ARG A 41 5.19 16.92 -8.64
C ARG A 41 3.89 17.16 -7.83
N PRO A 42 3.70 18.28 -7.12
CA PRO A 42 2.45 18.57 -6.43
C PRO A 42 1.25 18.63 -7.40
N GLU A 43 1.41 19.30 -8.52
CA GLU A 43 0.34 19.40 -9.54
C GLU A 43 0.01 18.04 -10.16
N ARG A 44 1.00 17.20 -10.46
CA ARG A 44 0.75 15.82 -10.93
C ARG A 44 0.01 15.00 -9.88
N ARG A 45 0.33 15.18 -8.59
CA ARG A 45 -0.41 14.52 -7.51
C ARG A 45 -1.88 14.96 -7.52
N GLU A 46 -2.14 16.25 -7.63
CA GLU A 46 -3.52 16.78 -7.72
C GLU A 46 -4.27 16.26 -8.93
N VAL A 47 -3.62 16.17 -10.10
CA VAL A 47 -4.22 15.56 -11.29
C VAL A 47 -4.66 14.12 -11.02
N VAL A 48 -3.80 13.32 -10.39
CA VAL A 48 -4.12 11.92 -10.11
C VAL A 48 -5.26 11.82 -9.10
N LEU A 49 -5.22 12.60 -8.01
CA LEU A 49 -6.28 12.62 -7.00
C LEU A 49 -7.62 13.05 -7.62
N THR A 50 -7.62 14.14 -8.38
CA THR A 50 -8.82 14.63 -9.07
C THR A 50 -9.37 13.58 -10.04
N GLY A 51 -8.51 12.87 -10.78
CA GLY A 51 -8.92 11.79 -11.68
C GLY A 51 -9.57 10.63 -10.94
N LEU A 52 -9.00 10.21 -9.80
CA LEU A 52 -9.54 9.16 -8.95
C LEU A 52 -10.87 9.57 -8.32
N ASP A 53 -10.99 10.81 -7.84
CA ASP A 53 -12.23 11.37 -7.26
C ASP A 53 -13.36 11.45 -8.30
N ARG A 54 -13.02 11.63 -9.58
CA ARG A 54 -13.95 11.53 -10.71
C ARG A 54 -14.32 10.08 -11.08
N GLY A 55 -13.85 9.09 -10.31
CA GLY A 55 -14.10 7.66 -10.54
C GLY A 55 -13.22 7.02 -11.62
N THR A 56 -12.19 7.72 -12.12
CA THR A 56 -11.27 7.15 -13.10
C THR A 56 -10.32 6.20 -12.39
N SER A 57 -10.22 4.94 -12.83
CA SER A 57 -9.27 4.01 -12.21
C SER A 57 -7.82 4.44 -12.44
N ILE A 58 -6.92 4.10 -11.52
CA ILE A 58 -5.48 4.37 -11.68
C ILE A 58 -4.86 3.73 -12.93
N THR A 59 -5.41 2.60 -13.37
CA THR A 59 -4.99 1.93 -14.61
C THR A 59 -5.38 2.75 -15.83
N ALA A 60 -6.59 3.31 -15.84
CA ALA A 60 -7.04 4.21 -16.89
C ALA A 60 -6.21 5.51 -16.90
N LEU A 61 -5.90 6.08 -15.74
CA LEU A 61 -4.98 7.24 -15.64
C LEU A 61 -3.58 6.91 -16.14
N ALA A 62 -3.04 5.72 -15.81
CA ALA A 62 -1.75 5.27 -16.29
C ALA A 62 -1.71 5.15 -17.82
N ALA A 63 -2.79 4.60 -18.41
CA ALA A 63 -2.95 4.52 -19.86
C ALA A 63 -3.08 5.91 -20.50
N LEU A 64 -3.89 6.80 -19.91
CA LEU A 64 -4.09 8.17 -20.38
C LEU A 64 -2.77 8.94 -20.46
N PHE A 65 -1.98 8.88 -19.39
CA PHE A 65 -0.68 9.57 -19.31
C PHE A 65 0.47 8.79 -19.92
N ARG A 66 0.22 7.57 -20.44
CA ARG A 66 1.23 6.66 -21.02
C ARG A 66 2.43 6.42 -20.11
N ILE A 67 2.16 6.24 -18.81
CA ILE A 67 3.18 5.98 -17.79
C ILE A 67 2.89 4.71 -17.00
N ARG A 68 3.92 4.17 -16.38
CA ARG A 68 3.77 2.98 -15.53
C ARG A 68 2.93 3.31 -14.29
N ILE A 69 2.00 2.42 -13.96
CA ILE A 69 1.12 2.53 -12.78
C ILE A 69 1.89 2.78 -11.46
N GLY A 70 3.09 2.22 -11.33
CA GLY A 70 3.94 2.42 -10.15
C GLY A 70 4.35 3.87 -9.92
N ILE A 71 4.48 4.68 -10.98
CA ILE A 71 4.80 6.10 -10.89
C ILE A 71 3.58 6.85 -10.32
N LEU A 72 2.38 6.57 -10.81
CA LEU A 72 1.15 7.15 -10.28
C LEU A 72 0.95 6.81 -8.81
N ARG A 73 1.13 5.54 -8.44
CA ARG A 73 1.04 5.10 -7.04
C ARG A 73 2.04 5.79 -6.11
N ALA A 74 3.16 6.28 -6.63
CA ALA A 74 4.17 7.01 -5.86
C ALA A 74 3.89 8.52 -5.73
N LEU A 75 2.92 9.04 -6.49
CA LEU A 75 2.41 10.42 -6.34
C LEU A 75 1.33 10.52 -5.27
N LEU A 76 0.65 9.40 -4.98
CA LEU A 76 -0.45 9.36 -4.02
C LEU A 76 0.04 9.55 -2.56
N PRO A 77 -0.77 10.23 -1.72
CA PRO A 77 -0.55 10.30 -0.28
C PRO A 77 -0.35 8.93 0.36
N ALA A 78 0.35 8.84 1.49
CA ALA A 78 0.67 7.56 2.12
C ALA A 78 -0.55 6.83 2.67
N GLU A 79 -1.60 7.57 3.01
CA GLU A 79 -2.90 7.12 3.50
C GLU A 79 -3.82 6.60 2.38
N HIS A 80 -3.55 6.97 1.12
CA HIS A 80 -4.42 6.59 0.02
C HIS A 80 -4.39 5.06 -0.22
N PRO A 81 -5.53 4.36 -0.40
CA PRO A 81 -5.59 2.90 -0.55
C PRO A 81 -4.67 2.32 -1.63
N GLU A 82 -4.55 3.05 -2.74
CA GLU A 82 -3.75 2.65 -3.90
C GLU A 82 -2.29 3.12 -3.85
N SER A 83 -1.90 3.86 -2.82
CA SER A 83 -0.53 4.35 -2.69
C SER A 83 0.47 3.22 -2.55
N ALA A 84 1.61 3.37 -3.22
CA ALA A 84 2.73 2.45 -3.04
C ALA A 84 3.24 2.46 -1.60
N GLN A 85 3.18 3.62 -0.93
CA GLN A 85 3.61 3.73 0.46
C GLN A 85 2.62 3.04 1.40
N ASN A 86 1.30 3.18 1.19
CA ASN A 86 0.31 2.45 1.96
C ASN A 86 0.51 0.92 1.85
N ALA A 87 0.73 0.43 0.63
CA ALA A 87 1.00 -0.99 0.42
C ALA A 87 2.26 -1.48 1.17
N ARG A 88 3.32 -0.65 1.25
CA ARG A 88 4.51 -0.96 2.06
C ARG A 88 4.20 -0.94 3.55
N ASN A 89 3.46 0.06 4.02
CA ASN A 89 3.09 0.20 5.43
C ASN A 89 2.25 -1.00 5.89
N ARG A 90 1.26 -1.43 5.09
CA ARG A 90 0.46 -2.63 5.37
C ARG A 90 1.32 -3.89 5.47
N ARG A 91 2.20 -4.12 4.50
CA ARG A 91 3.13 -5.28 4.54
C ARG A 91 4.05 -5.26 5.76
N ALA A 92 4.52 -4.08 6.16
CA ALA A 92 5.34 -3.92 7.35
C ALA A 92 4.53 -4.22 8.63
N ALA A 93 3.28 -3.76 8.70
CA ALA A 93 2.37 -4.05 9.80
C ALA A 93 2.03 -5.55 9.88
N ASP A 94 1.74 -6.20 8.75
CA ASP A 94 1.48 -7.64 8.68
C ASP A 94 2.68 -8.45 9.16
N LEU A 95 3.89 -8.07 8.72
CA LEU A 95 5.13 -8.70 9.17
C LEU A 95 5.34 -8.51 10.68
N ALA A 96 5.11 -7.30 11.20
CA ALA A 96 5.25 -7.02 12.63
C ALA A 96 4.23 -7.83 13.46
N ALA A 97 2.99 -7.97 12.98
CA ALA A 97 1.96 -8.78 13.61
C ALA A 97 2.35 -10.27 13.61
N LEU A 98 2.88 -10.79 12.49
CA LEU A 98 3.41 -12.14 12.42
C LEU A 98 4.58 -12.33 13.39
N GLU A 99 5.55 -11.42 13.42
CA GLU A 99 6.69 -11.48 14.33
C GLU A 99 6.25 -11.48 15.81
N ALA A 100 5.24 -10.67 16.16
CA ALA A 100 4.66 -10.67 17.50
C ALA A 100 3.99 -12.00 17.86
N ALA A 101 3.21 -12.58 16.92
CA ALA A 101 2.57 -13.87 17.11
C ALA A 101 3.59 -15.00 17.26
N VAL A 102 4.62 -15.02 16.41
CA VAL A 102 5.73 -15.99 16.49
C VAL A 102 6.42 -15.91 17.84
N ARG A 103 6.77 -14.70 18.31
CA ARG A 103 7.40 -14.53 19.62
C ARG A 103 6.52 -15.10 20.74
N SER A 104 5.24 -14.73 20.77
CA SER A 104 4.30 -15.17 21.81
C SER A 104 4.11 -16.69 21.84
N LEU A 105 3.91 -17.32 20.69
CA LEU A 105 3.69 -18.78 20.62
C LEU A 105 5.00 -19.55 20.85
N TRP A 106 6.13 -19.03 20.40
CA TRP A 106 7.44 -19.62 20.69
C TRP A 106 7.76 -19.59 22.19
N THR A 107 7.42 -18.51 22.91
CA THR A 107 7.58 -18.47 24.38
C THR A 107 6.71 -19.47 25.12
N GLN A 108 5.64 -19.96 24.49
CA GLN A 108 4.82 -21.06 25.01
C GLN A 108 5.39 -22.44 24.66
N GLY A 109 6.56 -22.50 24.02
CA GLY A 109 7.22 -23.75 23.64
C GLY A 109 6.68 -24.41 22.36
N LEU A 110 5.87 -23.70 21.56
CA LEU A 110 5.32 -24.29 20.34
C LEU A 110 6.37 -24.36 19.21
N PRO A 111 6.47 -25.49 18.50
CA PRO A 111 7.32 -25.60 17.33
C PRO A 111 6.81 -24.77 16.14
N ASP A 112 7.71 -24.45 15.20
CA ASP A 112 7.41 -23.63 14.02
C ASP A 112 6.21 -24.15 13.21
N THR A 113 6.00 -25.47 13.17
CA THR A 113 4.87 -26.11 12.48
C THR A 113 3.52 -25.76 13.11
N ASP A 114 3.46 -25.75 14.45
CA ASP A 114 2.23 -25.49 15.18
C ASP A 114 1.94 -23.99 15.21
N ILE A 115 2.99 -23.17 15.28
CA ILE A 115 2.88 -21.72 15.10
C ILE A 115 2.33 -21.40 13.71
N ALA A 116 2.82 -22.06 12.66
CA ALA A 116 2.33 -21.89 11.29
C ALA A 116 0.85 -22.25 11.18
N LEU A 117 0.44 -23.40 11.73
CA LEU A 117 -0.95 -23.83 11.76
C LEU A 117 -1.84 -22.82 12.49
N ARG A 118 -1.43 -22.35 13.68
CA ARG A 118 -2.21 -21.40 14.49
C ARG A 118 -2.33 -20.02 13.87
N THR A 119 -1.29 -19.56 13.19
CA THR A 119 -1.28 -18.23 12.56
C THR A 119 -1.85 -18.25 11.14
N GLY A 120 -2.11 -19.42 10.55
CA GLY A 120 -2.54 -19.54 9.16
C GLY A 120 -1.44 -19.16 8.14
N HIS A 121 -0.18 -19.13 8.57
CA HIS A 121 0.96 -18.79 7.72
C HIS A 121 1.73 -20.05 7.31
N SER A 122 2.60 -19.94 6.29
CA SER A 122 3.49 -21.04 5.94
C SER A 122 4.59 -21.23 6.99
N VAL A 123 5.06 -22.47 7.14
CA VAL A 123 6.19 -22.80 8.02
C VAL A 123 7.43 -21.98 7.65
N TYR A 124 7.66 -21.72 6.37
CA TYR A 124 8.76 -20.87 5.91
C TYR A 124 8.63 -19.42 6.38
N ALA A 125 7.43 -18.84 6.35
CA ALA A 125 7.19 -17.48 6.84
C ALA A 125 7.46 -17.37 8.34
N VAL A 126 6.98 -18.34 9.13
CA VAL A 126 7.25 -18.45 10.57
C VAL A 126 8.74 -18.60 10.85
N LEU A 127 9.42 -19.52 10.17
CA LEU A 127 10.86 -19.74 10.34
C LEU A 127 11.67 -18.49 10.02
N ARG A 128 11.31 -17.77 8.94
CA ARG A 128 11.96 -16.50 8.58
C ARG A 128 11.75 -15.42 9.65
N ALA A 129 10.52 -15.28 10.15
CA ALA A 129 10.20 -14.35 11.23
C ALA A 129 10.96 -14.71 12.52
N ARG A 130 10.97 -16.00 12.91
CA ARG A 130 11.72 -16.51 14.06
C ARG A 130 13.22 -16.19 13.96
N ARG A 131 13.83 -16.41 12.80
CA ARG A 131 15.25 -16.08 12.55
C ARG A 131 15.53 -14.58 12.65
N ARG A 132 14.64 -13.73 12.13
CA ARG A 132 14.76 -12.26 12.26
C ARG A 132 14.68 -11.81 13.73
N LEU A 133 13.91 -12.52 14.54
CA LEU A 133 13.79 -12.30 15.98
C LEU A 133 14.97 -12.87 16.79
N GLY A 134 15.91 -13.58 16.16
CA GLY A 134 17.06 -14.21 16.84
C GLY A 134 16.67 -15.40 17.73
N LEU A 135 15.49 -15.98 17.55
CA LEU A 135 14.98 -17.06 18.40
C LEU A 135 15.52 -18.42 17.94
N ALA A 136 15.97 -19.24 18.89
CA ALA A 136 16.49 -20.57 18.64
C ALA A 136 15.40 -21.50 18.07
N ALA A 137 15.82 -22.52 17.31
CA ALA A 137 14.91 -23.56 16.87
C ALA A 137 14.51 -24.40 18.08
N LEU A 138 13.21 -24.60 18.28
CA LEU A 138 12.74 -25.63 19.20
C LEU A 138 12.83 -26.97 18.48
N VAL A 139 13.37 -27.98 19.17
CA VAL A 139 13.47 -29.32 18.62
C VAL A 139 12.04 -29.89 18.52
N ASN A 140 11.63 -30.29 17.31
CA ASN A 140 10.33 -30.90 17.09
C ASN A 140 10.23 -32.23 17.83
N HIS A 141 9.63 -32.23 19.03
CA HIS A 141 9.33 -33.47 19.75
C HIS A 141 8.27 -34.33 19.06
N HIS A 142 7.54 -33.80 18.07
CA HIS A 142 6.53 -34.56 17.32
C HIS A 142 7.09 -35.69 16.44
N ASN A 143 8.39 -35.70 16.10
CA ASN A 143 9.01 -36.83 15.41
C ASN A 143 9.45 -37.96 16.35
N PHE A 144 9.39 -37.77 17.68
CA PHE A 144 9.82 -38.80 18.64
C PHE A 144 8.70 -39.79 18.98
N LEU A 145 7.42 -39.44 18.74
CA LEU A 145 6.27 -40.28 19.13
C LEU A 145 5.62 -41.06 17.97
N THR A 146 6.04 -40.84 16.71
CA THR A 146 5.52 -41.56 15.53
C THR A 146 6.52 -42.56 14.92
N GLY A 147 7.70 -42.72 15.54
CA GLY A 147 8.76 -43.63 15.08
C GLY A 147 8.84 -44.96 15.85
N GLY A 148 7.71 -45.50 16.29
CA GLY A 148 7.64 -46.81 16.97
C GLY A 148 6.41 -47.60 16.54
N THR A 149 6.65 -48.82 16.07
CA THR A 149 5.75 -49.83 15.46
C THR A 149 5.47 -49.56 13.96
N ARG A 150 5.96 -50.36 13.00
CA ARG A 150 6.49 -51.74 12.99
C ARG A 150 7.66 -51.86 12.01
#